data_AF-A0A4S2VP03-F1
#
_entry.id   AF-A0A4S2VP03-F1
#
_cell.length_a   1.000
_cell.length_b   1.000
_cell.length_c   1.000
_cell.angle_alpha   90.00
_cell.angle_beta   90.00
_cell.angle_gamma   90.00
#
_symmetry.space_group_name_H-M   'P 1'
#
loop_
_entity.id
_entity.type
_entity.pdbx_description
1 polymer ?
#
loop_
_entity_poly.entity_id
_entity_poly.type
_entity_poly.pdbx_seq_one_letter_code
_entity_poly.pdbx_strand_id
1 'polypeptide(L)'
;MSRLYPAVRARPAGTLRRVPTPRQRFGVPGTGLVQLERGRGGVSPQDERATTPHSREVPARREPRRYPSAAPRPTPTATGSRPAAPPGVRDRDRIPPGPPRGVRHPDDEALVAGGVLARHAGSGARTGVVTTTWAADTPRASELADAVRILGAGVPRMLGHADARVPASAPGRARLLDVPLDDVVGEIVRHTREFRPEVIVTHDAYGQLMGHPDHVHTHRVTLLAAHAAGLPHLYPEAGEPWQPAALHLATHPESGVGELGPLLSRVGEKLLSVPDAHVDATVDVGPWLRQKWAAILAHRSEAARERSLPGILARLPAETRRRIISTEYFTRLELRP
;
A
#
# COMPACT_ATOMS: atom_id res chain seq x y z
N MET A 1 34.81 -21.25 -49.51
CA MET A 1 33.55 -20.96 -48.79
C MET A 1 33.70 -19.63 -48.05
N SER A 2 33.38 -18.55 -48.75
CA SER A 2 33.35 -17.19 -48.23
C SER A 2 31.92 -16.89 -47.75
N ARG A 3 31.76 -16.40 -46.51
CA ARG A 3 30.56 -15.64 -46.14
C ARG A 3 30.99 -14.31 -45.53
N LEU A 4 30.74 -13.29 -46.35
CA LEU A 4 30.81 -11.87 -46.08
C LEU A 4 29.76 -11.47 -45.04
N TYR A 5 30.16 -10.69 -44.04
CA TYR A 5 29.26 -9.75 -43.36
C TYR A 5 29.63 -8.35 -43.82
N PRO A 6 28.72 -7.57 -44.44
CA PRO A 6 28.99 -6.19 -44.76
C PRO A 6 28.79 -5.30 -43.51
N ALA A 7 29.77 -4.42 -43.28
CA ALA A 7 29.68 -3.35 -42.30
C ALA A 7 28.58 -2.35 -42.71
N VAL A 8 27.62 -2.10 -41.82
CA VAL A 8 26.60 -1.07 -42.03
C VAL A 8 27.12 0.27 -41.49
N ARG A 9 27.32 1.21 -42.42
CA ARG A 9 27.63 2.62 -42.16
C ARG A 9 26.45 3.33 -41.48
N ALA A 10 26.78 4.18 -40.50
CA ALA A 10 25.84 5.12 -39.88
C ALA A 10 25.28 6.12 -40.92
N ARG A 11 23.96 6.36 -40.86
CA ARG A 11 23.27 7.44 -41.59
C ARG A 11 23.04 8.64 -40.67
N PRO A 12 23.06 9.89 -41.18
CA PRO A 12 22.88 11.08 -40.36
C PRO A 12 21.42 11.28 -39.94
N ALA A 13 21.24 12.00 -38.83
CA ALA A 13 19.98 12.29 -38.18
C ALA A 13 18.98 13.03 -39.09
N GLY A 14 17.83 12.40 -39.34
CA GLY A 14 16.67 13.04 -39.94
C GLY A 14 15.75 13.60 -38.86
N THR A 15 15.43 14.88 -38.99
CA THR A 15 14.53 15.64 -38.11
C THR A 15 13.11 15.07 -38.16
N LEU A 16 12.72 14.25 -37.19
CA LEU A 16 11.34 13.79 -37.04
C LEU A 16 10.50 14.89 -36.40
N ARG A 17 9.68 15.52 -37.23
CA ARG A 17 8.65 16.51 -36.87
C ARG A 17 7.65 15.83 -35.92
N ARG A 18 7.54 16.31 -34.68
CA ARG A 18 6.50 15.88 -33.72
C ARG A 18 5.12 16.17 -34.32
N VAL A 19 4.36 15.12 -34.59
CA VAL A 19 2.91 15.21 -34.84
C VAL A 19 2.23 15.19 -33.48
N PRO A 20 1.37 16.18 -33.13
CA PRO A 20 0.63 16.14 -31.88
C PRO A 20 -0.44 15.05 -31.96
N THR A 21 -0.36 14.06 -31.06
CA THR A 21 -1.45 13.10 -30.87
C THR A 21 -2.63 13.80 -30.18
N PRO A 22 -3.87 13.61 -30.66
CA PRO A 22 -5.03 14.25 -30.06
C PRO A 22 -5.30 13.66 -28.68
N ARG A 23 -5.54 14.54 -27.68
CA ARG A 23 -6.05 14.18 -26.36
C ARG A 23 -7.41 13.49 -26.54
N GLN A 24 -7.42 12.17 -26.50
CA GLN A 24 -8.66 11.41 -26.40
C GLN A 24 -9.18 11.51 -24.96
N ARG A 25 -10.28 12.23 -24.78
CA ARG A 25 -11.12 12.13 -23.59
C ARG A 25 -11.86 10.80 -23.67
N PHE A 26 -11.31 9.76 -23.06
CA PHE A 26 -12.05 8.53 -22.79
C PHE A 26 -12.51 8.54 -21.34
N GLY A 27 -13.82 8.34 -21.15
CA GLY A 27 -14.42 8.15 -19.84
C GLY A 27 -13.87 6.88 -19.21
N VAL A 28 -13.04 7.03 -18.19
CA VAL A 28 -12.50 5.91 -17.42
C VAL A 28 -13.44 5.62 -16.25
N PRO A 29 -13.98 4.39 -16.12
CA PRO A 29 -14.73 4.00 -14.94
C PRO A 29 -13.76 3.86 -13.76
N GLY A 30 -14.09 4.59 -12.70
CA GLY A 30 -13.67 4.53 -11.30
C GLY A 30 -12.50 3.62 -10.88
N THR A 31 -11.53 4.20 -10.19
CA THR A 31 -10.36 3.52 -9.63
C THR A 31 -10.10 3.96 -8.19
N GLY A 32 -10.20 3.02 -7.24
CA GLY A 32 -9.88 3.08 -5.81
C GLY A 32 -10.11 1.67 -5.24
N LEU A 33 -9.78 1.36 -3.99
CA LEU A 33 -10.23 0.09 -3.38
C LEU A 33 -11.76 0.10 -3.23
N VAL A 34 -12.48 -0.33 -4.28
CA VAL A 34 -13.84 0.09 -4.61
C VAL A 34 -14.58 -1.10 -5.22
N GLN A 35 -15.69 -1.51 -4.62
CA GLN A 35 -16.64 -2.46 -5.23
C GLN A 35 -17.88 -1.69 -5.73
N LEU A 36 -18.29 -1.92 -6.98
CA LEU A 36 -19.57 -1.44 -7.55
C LEU A 36 -20.60 -2.58 -7.49
N GLU A 37 -21.64 -2.46 -6.65
CA GLU A 37 -22.82 -3.32 -6.82
C GLU A 37 -23.89 -2.62 -7.67
N ARG A 38 -24.30 -3.27 -8.77
CA ARG A 38 -25.61 -3.03 -9.38
C ARG A 38 -26.66 -3.65 -8.47
N GLY A 39 -27.55 -2.82 -7.91
CA GLY A 39 -28.71 -3.31 -7.17
C GLY A 39 -29.52 -4.27 -8.04
N ARG A 40 -29.56 -5.55 -7.65
CA ARG A 40 -30.58 -6.49 -8.15
C ARG A 40 -31.86 -6.20 -7.39
N GLY A 41 -32.76 -5.48 -8.04
CA GLY A 41 -34.15 -5.40 -7.61
C GLY A 41 -34.83 -6.76 -7.70
N GLY A 42 -35.61 -7.06 -6.66
CA GLY A 42 -36.80 -7.91 -6.74
C GLY A 42 -36.58 -9.41 -6.82
N VAL A 43 -36.62 -10.08 -5.66
CA VAL A 43 -37.11 -11.47 -5.58
C VAL A 43 -38.59 -11.43 -5.20
N SER A 44 -39.41 -12.21 -5.90
CA SER A 44 -40.57 -12.84 -5.28
C SER A 44 -40.70 -14.29 -5.76
N PRO A 45 -41.30 -15.16 -4.93
CA PRO A 45 -40.95 -16.58 -4.86
C PRO A 45 -42.09 -17.48 -5.35
N GLN A 46 -41.81 -18.59 -6.02
CA GLN A 46 -42.69 -19.79 -6.02
C GLN A 46 -41.88 -21.07 -6.28
N ASP A 47 -42.10 -22.07 -5.41
CA ASP A 47 -42.34 -23.52 -5.62
C ASP A 47 -41.43 -24.31 -6.60
N GLU A 48 -41.02 -25.56 -6.39
CA GLU A 48 -41.31 -26.61 -5.41
C GLU A 48 -40.36 -27.82 -5.71
N ARG A 49 -40.19 -28.69 -4.71
CA ARG A 49 -39.92 -30.16 -4.78
C ARG A 49 -38.52 -30.70 -5.18
N ALA A 50 -37.82 -31.13 -4.11
CA ALA A 50 -37.36 -32.50 -3.81
C ALA A 50 -36.89 -33.44 -4.93
N THR A 51 -35.65 -33.95 -4.81
CA THR A 51 -35.31 -35.39 -4.69
C THR A 51 -33.81 -35.61 -4.42
N THR A 52 -33.47 -36.20 -3.27
CA THR A 52 -32.32 -37.12 -3.06
C THR A 52 -32.82 -38.56 -3.31
N PRO A 53 -31.99 -39.61 -3.56
CA PRO A 53 -30.72 -39.90 -2.89
C PRO A 53 -29.61 -40.53 -3.77
N HIS A 54 -28.36 -40.55 -3.28
CA HIS A 54 -27.61 -41.81 -3.13
C HIS A 54 -26.29 -41.64 -2.38
N SER A 55 -26.18 -42.42 -1.31
CA SER A 55 -25.01 -42.75 -0.53
C SER A 55 -23.93 -43.43 -1.37
N ARG A 56 -22.65 -43.10 -1.13
CA ARG A 56 -21.53 -44.04 -1.29
C ARG A 56 -20.31 -43.59 -0.48
N GLU A 57 -20.08 -44.37 0.57
CA GLU A 57 -18.81 -44.89 1.09
C GLU A 57 -17.62 -43.93 1.32
N VAL A 58 -17.29 -43.81 2.61
CA VAL A 58 -16.04 -43.31 3.19
C VAL A 58 -14.95 -44.39 3.06
N PRO A 59 -13.74 -44.08 2.57
CA PRO A 59 -12.57 -44.87 2.87
C PRO A 59 -11.74 -44.29 4.01
N ALA A 60 -11.19 -45.21 4.78
CA ALA A 60 -10.42 -45.11 6.01
C ALA A 60 -9.32 -44.02 6.07
N ARG A 61 -9.15 -43.54 7.30
CA ARG A 61 -8.04 -42.71 7.82
C ARG A 61 -6.69 -43.23 7.34
N ARG A 62 -5.90 -42.39 6.68
CA ARG A 62 -4.45 -42.55 6.53
C ARG A 62 -3.74 -41.81 7.66
N GLU A 63 -2.89 -42.52 8.39
CA GLU A 63 -2.02 -41.96 9.41
C GLU A 63 -1.06 -40.89 8.84
N PRO A 64 -0.71 -39.85 9.62
CA PRO A 64 0.27 -38.87 9.19
C PRO A 64 1.70 -39.47 9.17
N ARG A 65 2.37 -39.34 8.02
CA ARG A 65 3.80 -39.62 7.86
C ARG A 65 4.61 -38.71 8.78
N ARG A 66 5.39 -39.31 9.68
CA ARG A 66 6.42 -38.63 10.48
C ARG A 66 7.57 -38.18 9.57
N TYR A 67 7.87 -36.89 9.56
CA TYR A 67 9.15 -36.37 9.06
C TYR A 67 10.20 -36.47 10.18
N PRO A 68 11.47 -36.81 9.86
CA PRO A 68 12.52 -36.91 10.87
C PRO A 68 12.91 -35.53 11.41
N SER A 69 13.01 -35.44 12.74
CA SER A 69 13.45 -34.28 13.51
C SER A 69 14.86 -33.85 13.13
N ALA A 70 15.04 -32.56 12.87
CA ALA A 70 16.36 -31.94 12.76
C ALA A 70 17.14 -32.06 14.08
N ALA A 71 18.45 -32.25 13.96
CA ALA A 71 19.39 -32.43 15.06
C ALA A 71 19.50 -31.19 15.98
N PRO A 72 19.84 -31.37 17.27
CA PRO A 72 19.95 -30.25 18.22
C PRO A 72 21.17 -29.37 17.93
N ARG A 73 20.99 -28.04 18.03
CA ARG A 73 22.09 -27.05 17.98
C ARG A 73 22.95 -27.12 19.25
N PRO A 74 24.28 -26.92 19.17
CA PRO A 74 25.14 -26.94 20.34
C PRO A 74 24.95 -25.70 21.22
N THR A 75 24.95 -25.91 22.53
CA THR A 75 25.03 -24.90 23.59
C THR A 75 26.38 -24.18 23.59
N PRO A 76 26.44 -22.85 23.75
CA PRO A 76 27.69 -22.17 24.02
C PRO A 76 28.07 -22.31 25.50
N THR A 77 29.27 -22.85 25.73
CA THR A 77 29.96 -22.91 27.01
C THR A 77 30.34 -21.50 27.49
N ALA A 78 30.10 -21.24 28.77
CA ALA A 78 30.52 -20.03 29.47
C ALA A 78 31.96 -20.20 29.98
N THR A 79 32.87 -19.32 29.56
CA THR A 79 34.08 -18.95 30.30
C THR A 79 34.67 -17.68 29.68
N GLY A 80 34.79 -16.60 30.46
CA GLY A 80 35.38 -15.35 30.01
C GLY A 80 35.10 -14.18 30.94
N SER A 81 35.99 -13.98 31.91
CA SER A 81 36.06 -12.91 32.90
C SER A 81 36.03 -11.50 32.27
N ARG A 82 35.15 -10.62 32.79
CA ARG A 82 35.15 -9.17 32.49
C ARG A 82 36.25 -8.45 33.28
N PRO A 83 37.09 -7.60 32.67
CA PRO A 83 37.83 -6.59 33.42
C PRO A 83 36.94 -5.36 33.71
N ALA A 84 37.24 -4.70 34.82
CA ALA A 84 36.55 -3.52 35.33
C ALA A 84 36.73 -2.28 34.42
N ALA A 85 35.68 -1.45 34.33
CA ALA A 85 35.70 -0.19 33.59
C ALA A 85 36.31 0.96 34.41
N PRO A 86 37.07 1.88 33.81
CA PRO A 86 37.55 3.08 34.50
C PRO A 86 36.43 4.14 34.60
N PRO A 87 36.45 5.02 35.62
CA PRO A 87 35.43 6.05 35.79
C PRO A 87 35.76 7.30 34.96
N GLY A 88 34.75 7.82 34.26
CA GLY A 88 34.76 9.20 33.76
C GLY A 88 34.64 9.33 32.25
N VAL A 89 33.41 9.31 31.74
CA VAL A 89 33.05 10.07 30.52
C VAL A 89 31.70 10.73 30.77
N ARG A 90 31.69 12.06 30.63
CA ARG A 90 30.56 12.93 30.88
C ARG A 90 29.52 12.78 29.77
N ASP A 91 28.27 12.75 30.19
CA ASP A 91 27.03 12.75 29.42
C ASP A 91 26.97 13.92 28.42
N ARG A 92 27.29 13.67 27.15
CA ARG A 92 27.09 14.57 26.00
C ARG A 92 26.98 13.81 24.68
N ASP A 93 26.02 12.91 24.54
CA ASP A 93 25.57 12.45 23.23
C ASP A 93 24.13 12.90 22.97
N ARG A 94 24.03 14.13 22.43
CA ARG A 94 22.85 14.56 21.67
C ARG A 94 22.72 13.63 20.47
N ILE A 95 21.69 12.79 20.47
CA ILE A 95 21.25 12.05 19.28
C ILE A 95 21.04 13.07 18.14
N PRO A 96 21.72 12.94 16.99
CA PRO A 96 21.53 13.86 15.88
C PRO A 96 20.09 13.74 15.35
N PRO A 97 19.46 14.83 14.88
CA PRO A 97 18.11 14.75 14.31
C PRO A 97 18.15 13.90 13.04
N GLY A 98 17.65 12.67 13.16
CA GLY A 98 17.47 11.77 12.02
C GLY A 98 16.49 12.34 10.97
N PRO A 99 16.45 11.74 9.77
CA PRO A 99 15.57 12.19 8.69
C PRO A 99 14.09 12.15 9.11
N PRO A 100 13.23 12.93 8.44
CA PRO A 100 11.81 13.06 8.74
C PRO A 100 11.10 11.73 8.82
N ARG A 101 10.32 11.62 9.89
CA ARG A 101 9.47 10.49 10.24
C ARG A 101 8.04 10.80 9.80
N GLY A 102 7.81 10.95 8.51
CA GLY A 102 6.47 11.18 7.94
C GLY A 102 6.21 10.23 6.77
N VAL A 103 4.93 9.95 6.54
CA VAL A 103 4.36 8.94 5.63
C VAL A 103 4.50 7.51 6.22
N ARG A 104 3.71 6.50 5.83
CA ARG A 104 3.86 5.01 5.99
C ARG A 104 2.94 4.26 6.94
N HIS A 105 1.90 4.95 7.40
CA HIS A 105 1.25 4.76 8.69
C HIS A 105 -0.23 5.18 8.58
N PRO A 106 -0.98 5.17 9.69
CA PRO A 106 -2.17 6.01 9.85
C PRO A 106 -1.98 7.45 9.36
N ASP A 107 -2.36 7.75 8.11
CA ASP A 107 -2.30 9.04 7.38
C ASP A 107 -2.14 8.85 5.87
N ASP A 108 -1.52 7.75 5.45
CA ASP A 108 -1.26 7.46 4.04
C ASP A 108 -2.52 7.42 3.20
N GLU A 109 -3.58 6.79 3.71
CA GLU A 109 -4.83 6.61 2.98
C GLU A 109 -5.42 7.96 2.57
N ALA A 110 -5.30 8.97 3.44
CA ALA A 110 -5.78 10.31 3.20
C ALA A 110 -4.83 11.11 2.30
N LEU A 111 -3.52 10.88 2.40
CA LEU A 111 -2.49 11.58 1.63
C LEU A 111 -2.45 11.13 0.16
N VAL A 112 -2.36 9.81 -0.08
CA VAL A 112 -2.10 9.27 -1.42
C VAL A 112 -3.35 8.92 -2.22
N ALA A 113 -4.46 8.59 -1.54
CA ALA A 113 -5.68 8.12 -2.19
C ALA A 113 -6.97 8.69 -1.58
N GLY A 114 -6.88 9.72 -0.72
CA GLY A 114 -8.04 10.21 0.03
C GLY A 114 -9.13 10.78 -0.85
N GLY A 115 -8.75 11.45 -1.94
CA GLY A 115 -9.71 12.01 -2.90
C GLY A 115 -10.40 10.92 -3.72
N VAL A 116 -9.65 9.94 -4.19
CA VAL A 116 -10.17 8.73 -4.82
C VAL A 116 -11.13 7.96 -3.89
N LEU A 117 -10.74 7.72 -2.64
CA LEU A 117 -11.60 7.05 -1.65
C LEU A 117 -12.91 7.81 -1.45
N ALA A 118 -12.84 9.11 -1.22
CA ALA A 118 -14.00 9.97 -1.04
C ALA A 118 -14.92 10.01 -2.29
N ARG A 119 -14.32 10.10 -3.49
CA ARG A 119 -15.05 10.06 -4.77
C ARG A 119 -15.89 8.81 -4.89
N HIS A 120 -15.30 7.67 -4.57
CA HIS A 120 -15.96 6.40 -4.74
C HIS A 120 -16.99 6.08 -3.66
N ALA A 121 -16.67 6.38 -2.41
CA ALA A 121 -17.64 6.31 -1.32
C ALA A 121 -18.85 7.20 -1.62
N GLY A 122 -18.63 8.43 -2.09
CA GLY A 122 -19.69 9.35 -2.51
C GLY A 122 -20.51 8.88 -3.72
N SER A 123 -20.00 7.93 -4.49
CA SER A 123 -20.70 7.29 -5.61
C SER A 123 -21.44 6.00 -5.19
N GLY A 124 -21.48 5.69 -3.89
CA GLY A 124 -22.14 4.49 -3.34
C GLY A 124 -21.31 3.21 -3.41
N ALA A 125 -20.03 3.30 -3.82
CA ALA A 125 -19.17 2.12 -3.84
C ALA A 125 -18.68 1.76 -2.44
N ARG A 126 -18.51 0.46 -2.18
CA ARG A 126 -17.90 0.00 -0.93
C ARG A 126 -16.39 0.20 -1.00
N THR A 127 -15.86 1.00 -0.09
CA THR A 127 -14.42 1.27 0.04
C THR A 127 -13.87 0.72 1.36
N GLY A 128 -12.57 0.44 1.38
CA GLY A 128 -11.90 -0.13 2.54
C GLY A 128 -10.42 0.24 2.58
N VAL A 129 -9.87 0.35 3.79
CA VAL A 129 -8.44 0.63 4.04
C VAL A 129 -7.85 -0.48 4.90
N VAL A 130 -6.73 -1.02 4.44
CA VAL A 130 -5.87 -1.93 5.21
C VAL A 130 -4.57 -1.19 5.52
N THR A 131 -4.20 -1.13 6.79
CA THR A 131 -2.94 -0.51 7.26
C THR A 131 -2.04 -1.62 7.81
N THR A 132 -0.86 -1.77 7.22
CA THR A 132 0.08 -2.86 7.53
C THR A 132 0.78 -2.67 8.87
N THR A 133 0.96 -1.41 9.29
CA THR A 133 1.65 -1.05 10.54
C THR A 133 0.72 -0.41 11.56
N TRP A 134 1.22 -0.24 12.79
CA TRP A 134 0.51 0.26 13.97
C TRP A 134 -0.47 -0.76 14.59
N ALA A 135 -0.42 -0.87 15.93
CA ALA A 135 -1.40 -1.65 16.68
C ALA A 135 -2.70 -0.87 16.90
N ALA A 136 -3.82 -1.59 16.98
CA ALA A 136 -5.17 -1.03 17.05
C ALA A 136 -5.49 -0.29 18.37
N ASP A 137 -4.68 -0.50 19.41
CA ASP A 137 -4.81 0.10 20.74
C ASP A 137 -4.00 1.41 20.89
N THR A 138 -3.38 1.88 19.81
CA THR A 138 -2.58 3.12 19.83
C THR A 138 -3.41 4.37 19.51
N PRO A 139 -2.97 5.57 19.93
CA PRO A 139 -3.67 6.81 19.60
C PRO A 139 -3.86 7.03 18.10
N ARG A 140 -2.86 6.67 17.27
CA ARG A 140 -2.94 6.80 15.81
C ARG A 140 -3.97 5.85 15.17
N ALA A 141 -4.34 4.75 15.81
CA ALA A 141 -5.45 3.91 15.34
C ALA A 141 -6.80 4.64 15.42
N SER A 142 -7.01 5.44 16.48
CA SER A 142 -8.22 6.25 16.62
C SER A 142 -8.27 7.39 15.59
N GLU A 143 -7.12 8.00 15.29
CA GLU A 143 -7.00 9.03 14.25
C GLU A 143 -7.29 8.46 12.86
N LEU A 144 -6.78 7.25 12.56
CA LEU A 144 -7.13 6.52 11.34
C LEU A 144 -8.62 6.24 11.27
N ALA A 145 -9.24 5.77 12.36
CA ALA A 145 -10.67 5.50 12.39
C ALA A 145 -11.51 6.76 12.06
N ASP A 146 -11.11 7.92 12.59
CA ASP A 146 -11.72 9.20 12.23
C ASP A 146 -11.52 9.54 10.74
N ALA A 147 -10.30 9.39 10.22
CA ALA A 147 -9.96 9.69 8.84
C ALA A 147 -10.75 8.81 7.85
N VAL A 148 -10.77 7.48 8.03
CA VAL A 148 -11.49 6.58 7.13
C VAL A 148 -13.00 6.78 7.22
N ARG A 149 -13.54 7.14 8.39
CA ARG A 149 -14.94 7.53 8.54
C ARG A 149 -15.24 8.80 7.73
N ILE A 150 -14.38 9.82 7.80
CA ILE A 150 -14.52 11.05 7.01
C ILE A 150 -14.48 10.74 5.51
N LEU A 151 -13.62 9.82 5.06
CA LEU A 151 -13.51 9.41 3.66
C LEU A 151 -14.63 8.48 3.19
N GLY A 152 -15.44 7.94 4.12
CA GLY A 152 -16.47 6.95 3.83
C GLY A 152 -15.92 5.54 3.56
N ALA A 153 -14.71 5.22 4.01
CA ALA A 153 -13.99 3.97 3.77
C ALA A 153 -14.22 2.86 4.83
N GLY A 154 -15.34 2.95 5.55
CA GLY A 154 -15.73 1.96 6.55
C GLY A 154 -14.82 1.94 7.78
N VAL A 155 -14.63 0.75 8.35
CA VAL A 155 -13.79 0.52 9.54
C VAL A 155 -12.35 0.24 9.10
N PRO A 156 -11.34 0.80 9.79
CA PRO A 156 -9.94 0.52 9.47
C PRO A 156 -9.60 -0.93 9.77
N ARG A 157 -8.82 -1.56 8.88
CA ARG A 157 -8.29 -2.92 9.07
C ARG A 157 -6.79 -2.83 9.34
N MET A 158 -6.37 -3.05 10.57
CA MET A 158 -4.97 -2.93 10.97
C MET A 158 -4.35 -4.32 11.12
N LEU A 159 -3.22 -4.57 10.46
CA LEU A 159 -2.49 -5.84 10.61
C LEU A 159 -1.70 -5.90 11.92
N GLY A 160 -1.37 -4.74 12.51
CA GLY A 160 -0.78 -4.69 13.84
C GLY A 160 0.74 -4.87 13.90
N HIS A 161 1.44 -4.83 12.76
CA HIS A 161 2.91 -4.92 12.75
C HIS A 161 3.55 -3.62 13.23
N ALA A 162 4.72 -3.74 13.87
CA ALA A 162 5.47 -2.56 14.24
C ALA A 162 6.11 -1.91 13.00
N ASP A 163 6.20 -0.60 13.00
CA ASP A 163 6.92 0.16 12.00
C ASP A 163 8.43 -0.03 12.08
N ALA A 164 9.10 0.01 10.93
CA ALA A 164 10.53 -0.20 10.84
C ALA A 164 11.36 0.82 11.65
N ARG A 165 10.88 2.06 11.77
CA ARG A 165 11.56 3.19 12.42
C ARG A 165 10.95 3.59 13.76
N VAL A 166 9.76 3.09 14.08
CA VAL A 166 9.00 3.37 15.30
C VAL A 166 8.52 2.04 15.91
N PRO A 167 9.38 1.26 16.58
CA PRO A 167 8.97 -0.01 17.21
C PRO A 167 7.80 0.13 18.21
N ALA A 168 7.70 1.28 18.88
CA ALA A 168 6.61 1.61 19.81
C ALA A 168 5.23 1.77 19.14
N SER A 169 5.16 1.73 17.80
CA SER A 169 3.89 1.73 17.04
C SER A 169 3.06 0.46 17.25
N ALA A 170 3.69 -0.65 17.62
CA ALA A 170 3.02 -1.87 18.02
C ALA A 170 3.86 -2.59 19.10
N PRO A 171 3.77 -2.14 20.37
CA PRO A 171 4.59 -2.69 21.45
C PRO A 171 4.46 -4.22 21.55
N GLY A 172 5.60 -4.92 21.61
CA GLY A 172 5.65 -6.38 21.71
C GLY A 172 5.38 -7.14 20.40
N ARG A 173 5.13 -6.45 19.28
CA ARG A 173 4.98 -7.05 17.94
C ARG A 173 6.27 -6.92 17.14
N ALA A 174 6.48 -7.84 16.19
CA ALA A 174 7.58 -7.76 15.24
C ALA A 174 7.42 -6.55 14.32
N ARG A 175 8.53 -5.99 13.83
CA ARG A 175 8.46 -4.98 12.77
C ARG A 175 7.98 -5.64 11.49
N LEU A 176 7.21 -4.93 10.67
CA LEU A 176 6.70 -5.43 9.40
C LEU A 176 7.80 -6.10 8.55
N LEU A 177 8.98 -5.48 8.50
CA LEU A 177 10.14 -5.99 7.75
C LEU A 177 10.75 -7.28 8.31
N ASP A 178 10.48 -7.60 9.57
CA ASP A 178 11.01 -8.77 10.26
C ASP A 178 10.00 -9.94 10.28
N VAL A 179 8.75 -9.71 9.86
CA VAL A 179 7.74 -10.77 9.73
C VAL A 179 8.04 -11.60 8.48
N PRO A 180 7.90 -12.94 8.52
CA PRO A 180 8.02 -13.75 7.31
C PRO A 180 7.12 -13.24 6.19
N LEU A 181 7.67 -13.11 4.99
CA LEU A 181 6.96 -12.56 3.82
C LEU A 181 5.61 -13.26 3.59
N ASP A 182 5.60 -14.59 3.72
CA ASP A 182 4.43 -15.43 3.48
C ASP A 182 3.27 -15.12 4.45
N ASP A 183 3.59 -14.84 5.71
CA ASP A 183 2.59 -14.52 6.74
C ASP A 183 1.87 -13.21 6.41
N VAL A 184 2.62 -12.17 6.04
CA VAL A 184 2.06 -10.85 5.66
C VAL A 184 1.24 -10.97 4.37
N VAL A 185 1.70 -11.76 3.39
CA VAL A 185 0.93 -12.01 2.16
C VAL A 185 -0.37 -12.73 2.49
N GLY A 186 -0.34 -13.76 3.33
CA GLY A 186 -1.54 -14.50 3.77
C GLY A 186 -2.56 -13.60 4.47
N GLU A 187 -2.12 -12.68 5.33
CA GLU A 187 -2.99 -11.69 5.98
C GLU A 187 -3.71 -10.79 4.98
N ILE A 188 -3.00 -10.31 3.94
CA ILE A 188 -3.58 -9.46 2.88
C ILE A 188 -4.50 -10.28 1.96
N VAL A 189 -4.14 -11.54 1.65
CA VAL A 189 -4.99 -12.45 0.88
C VAL A 189 -6.33 -12.67 1.58
N ARG A 190 -6.31 -12.94 2.89
CA ARG A 190 -7.52 -13.09 3.70
C ARG A 190 -8.40 -11.85 3.60
N HIS A 191 -7.85 -10.65 3.80
CA HIS A 191 -8.62 -9.41 3.64
C HIS A 191 -9.14 -9.20 2.22
N THR A 192 -8.36 -9.58 1.20
CA THR A 192 -8.77 -9.47 -0.20
C THR A 192 -9.94 -10.40 -0.51
N ARG A 193 -9.91 -11.64 -0.03
CA ARG A 193 -10.98 -12.63 -0.22
C ARG A 193 -12.24 -12.32 0.58
N GLU A 194 -12.08 -11.80 1.79
CA GLU A 194 -13.19 -11.31 2.63
C GLU A 194 -13.88 -10.09 2.01
N PHE A 195 -13.10 -9.10 1.58
CA PHE A 195 -13.63 -7.82 1.09
C PHE A 195 -14.06 -7.87 -0.38
N ARG A 196 -13.45 -8.76 -1.18
CA ARG A 196 -13.69 -8.95 -2.63
C ARG A 196 -13.56 -7.66 -3.46
N PRO A 197 -12.41 -6.97 -3.41
CA PRO A 197 -12.22 -5.73 -4.15
C PRO A 197 -12.07 -5.96 -5.65
N GLU A 198 -12.75 -5.16 -6.48
CA GLU A 198 -12.49 -5.13 -7.93
C GLU A 198 -11.15 -4.47 -8.24
N VAL A 199 -10.75 -3.48 -7.46
CA VAL A 199 -9.52 -2.71 -7.65
C VAL A 199 -8.75 -2.66 -6.34
N ILE A 200 -7.43 -2.81 -6.40
CA ILE A 200 -6.53 -2.58 -5.26
C ILE A 200 -5.67 -1.34 -5.54
N VAL A 201 -5.46 -0.50 -4.53
CA VAL A 201 -4.50 0.62 -4.57
C VAL A 201 -3.43 0.38 -3.50
N THR A 202 -2.16 0.48 -3.87
CA THR A 202 -1.02 0.36 -2.95
C THR A 202 0.10 1.33 -3.35
N HIS A 203 1.24 1.29 -2.66
CA HIS A 203 2.37 2.15 -2.99
C HIS A 203 3.09 1.72 -4.27
N ASP A 204 3.78 2.65 -4.93
CA ASP A 204 4.73 2.32 -5.98
C ASP A 204 6.00 1.62 -5.46
N ALA A 205 6.80 1.12 -6.41
CA ALA A 205 8.02 0.36 -6.11
C ALA A 205 9.11 1.18 -5.40
N TYR A 206 9.08 2.51 -5.54
CA TYR A 206 9.98 3.40 -4.79
C TYR A 206 9.55 3.57 -3.35
N GLY A 207 8.31 3.23 -3.00
CA GLY A 207 7.77 3.46 -1.69
C GLY A 207 7.46 4.94 -1.46
N GLN A 208 6.82 5.57 -2.46
CA GLN A 208 6.46 6.99 -2.50
C GLN A 208 7.68 7.93 -2.54
N LEU A 209 7.40 9.24 -2.51
CA LEU A 209 8.37 10.34 -2.60
C LEU A 209 9.62 10.19 -1.73
N MET A 210 9.48 9.58 -0.55
CA MET A 210 10.52 9.48 0.47
C MET A 210 11.04 8.05 0.69
N GLY A 211 10.62 7.09 -0.13
CA GLY A 211 11.06 5.68 -0.14
C GLY A 211 11.28 5.00 1.21
N HIS A 212 10.21 4.72 1.95
CA HIS A 212 10.39 3.92 3.17
C HIS A 212 10.63 2.49 2.82
N PRO A 213 11.39 1.78 3.66
CA PRO A 213 11.33 0.34 3.64
C PRO A 213 9.91 -0.23 3.84
N ASP A 214 9.07 0.28 4.76
CA ASP A 214 7.72 -0.30 4.96
C ASP A 214 6.77 -0.08 3.77
N HIS A 215 6.86 1.05 3.06
CA HIS A 215 6.10 1.24 1.82
C HIS A 215 6.57 0.28 0.72
N VAL A 216 7.89 0.17 0.54
CA VAL A 216 8.48 -0.74 -0.44
C VAL A 216 8.10 -2.18 -0.11
N HIS A 217 8.08 -2.55 1.17
CA HIS A 217 7.64 -3.86 1.62
C HIS A 217 6.14 -4.05 1.40
N THR A 218 5.30 -3.08 1.78
CA THR A 218 3.84 -3.09 1.57
C THR A 218 3.49 -3.23 0.09
N HIS A 219 4.21 -2.53 -0.80
CA HIS A 219 4.13 -2.72 -2.24
C HIS A 219 4.38 -4.19 -2.64
N ARG A 220 5.49 -4.78 -2.19
CA ARG A 220 5.86 -6.17 -2.50
C ARG A 220 4.82 -7.18 -2.02
N VAL A 221 4.40 -7.10 -0.75
CA VAL A 221 3.41 -8.05 -0.20
C VAL A 221 2.04 -7.87 -0.84
N THR A 222 1.65 -6.64 -1.18
CA THR A 222 0.36 -6.39 -1.86
C THR A 222 0.37 -6.96 -3.28
N LEU A 223 1.48 -6.83 -4.02
CA LEU A 223 1.62 -7.46 -5.34
C LEU A 223 1.44 -8.97 -5.27
N LEU A 224 2.17 -9.62 -4.36
CA LEU A 224 2.08 -11.07 -4.16
C LEU A 224 0.65 -11.47 -3.75
N ALA A 225 0.04 -10.76 -2.82
CA ALA A 225 -1.31 -11.04 -2.35
C ALA A 225 -2.37 -10.85 -3.44
N ALA A 226 -2.25 -9.81 -4.28
CA ALA A 226 -3.20 -9.55 -5.37
C ALA A 226 -3.21 -10.66 -6.43
N HIS A 227 -2.06 -11.29 -6.69
CA HIS A 227 -1.98 -12.48 -7.54
C HIS A 227 -2.43 -13.76 -6.79
N ALA A 228 -2.01 -13.93 -5.53
CA ALA A 228 -2.33 -15.14 -4.76
C ALA A 228 -3.82 -15.24 -4.38
N ALA A 229 -4.53 -14.11 -4.25
CA ALA A 229 -5.93 -14.09 -3.84
C ALA A 229 -6.86 -14.88 -4.79
N GLY A 230 -6.54 -14.92 -6.09
CA GLY A 230 -7.28 -15.69 -7.09
C GLY A 230 -6.91 -17.18 -7.19
N LEU A 231 -5.87 -17.63 -6.47
CA LEU A 231 -5.33 -18.98 -6.59
C LEU A 231 -5.79 -19.88 -5.42
N PRO A 232 -6.64 -20.91 -5.64
CA PRO A 232 -7.28 -21.68 -4.57
C PRO A 232 -6.34 -22.49 -3.69
N HIS A 233 -5.15 -22.85 -4.20
CA HIS A 233 -4.18 -23.64 -3.46
C HIS A 233 -3.15 -22.80 -2.70
N LEU A 234 -3.16 -21.48 -2.86
CA LEU A 234 -2.39 -20.56 -2.03
C LEU A 234 -3.28 -20.03 -0.92
N TYR A 235 -2.80 -20.10 0.33
CA TYR A 235 -3.53 -19.69 1.54
C TYR A 235 -4.97 -20.25 1.58
N PRO A 236 -5.16 -21.58 1.54
CA PRO A 236 -6.50 -22.19 1.52
C PRO A 236 -7.36 -21.82 2.75
N GLU A 237 -6.73 -21.51 3.87
CA GLU A 237 -7.37 -21.04 5.11
C GLU A 237 -7.94 -19.61 5.02
N ALA A 238 -7.57 -18.84 3.99
CA ALA A 238 -7.97 -17.45 3.80
C ALA A 238 -9.36 -17.27 3.15
N GLY A 239 -10.12 -18.36 2.96
CA GLY A 239 -11.47 -18.35 2.38
C GLY A 239 -11.49 -18.50 0.86
N GLU A 240 -12.67 -18.30 0.27
CA GLU A 240 -12.91 -18.50 -1.17
C GLU A 240 -12.04 -17.59 -2.05
N PRO A 241 -11.45 -18.11 -3.15
CA PRO A 241 -10.63 -17.33 -4.05
C PRO A 241 -11.35 -16.11 -4.61
N TRP A 242 -10.61 -15.01 -4.74
CA TRP A 242 -11.09 -13.79 -5.35
C TRP A 242 -9.95 -13.12 -6.11
N GLN A 243 -10.14 -12.91 -7.42
CA GLN A 243 -9.17 -12.22 -8.25
C GLN A 243 -9.58 -10.76 -8.44
N PRO A 244 -8.85 -9.78 -7.86
CA PRO A 244 -9.04 -8.38 -8.20
C PRO A 244 -8.85 -8.15 -9.71
N ALA A 245 -9.64 -7.24 -10.27
CA ALA A 245 -9.61 -6.92 -11.69
C ALA A 245 -8.47 -5.96 -12.07
N ALA A 246 -8.03 -5.10 -11.15
CA ALA A 246 -6.88 -4.21 -11.38
C ALA A 246 -6.10 -3.92 -10.09
N LEU A 247 -4.81 -3.65 -10.26
CA LEU A 247 -3.94 -3.12 -9.22
C LEU A 247 -3.38 -1.77 -9.66
N HIS A 248 -3.51 -0.76 -8.81
CA HIS A 248 -2.98 0.57 -9.03
C HIS A 248 -1.94 0.92 -7.98
N LEU A 249 -0.84 1.50 -8.44
CA LEU A 249 0.24 1.99 -7.60
C LEU A 249 0.10 3.50 -7.49
N ALA A 250 -0.19 4.01 -6.30
CA ALA A 250 -0.09 5.44 -6.03
C ALA A 250 1.36 5.87 -6.28
N THR A 251 1.56 6.81 -7.19
CA THR A 251 2.89 7.23 -7.63
C THR A 251 2.96 8.74 -7.77
N HIS A 252 4.17 9.27 -7.98
CA HIS A 252 4.39 10.70 -8.18
C HIS A 252 5.24 10.91 -9.43
N PRO A 253 4.67 11.44 -10.52
CA PRO A 253 5.43 11.76 -11.71
C PRO A 253 6.39 12.94 -11.48
N GLU A 254 7.47 13.00 -12.27
CA GLU A 254 8.40 14.14 -12.31
C GLU A 254 7.69 15.48 -12.52
N SER A 255 6.64 15.53 -13.36
CA SER A 255 5.82 16.74 -13.53
C SER A 255 4.87 17.03 -12.36
N GLY A 256 4.55 16.01 -11.55
CA GLY A 256 3.58 16.08 -10.45
C GLY A 256 4.18 16.43 -9.09
N VAL A 257 5.51 16.37 -8.92
CA VAL A 257 6.16 16.75 -7.66
C VAL A 257 6.15 18.25 -7.38
N GLY A 258 6.02 19.09 -8.42
CA GLY A 258 5.69 20.53 -8.35
C GLY A 258 6.20 21.28 -7.11
N GLU A 259 5.27 21.96 -6.42
CA GLU A 259 5.54 22.73 -5.19
C GLU A 259 5.89 21.86 -3.97
N LEU A 260 5.56 20.56 -4.01
CA LEU A 260 5.84 19.64 -2.92
C LEU A 260 7.32 19.24 -2.89
N GLY A 261 7.97 19.14 -4.05
CA GLY A 261 9.37 18.71 -4.16
C GLY A 261 10.34 19.55 -3.32
N PRO A 262 10.39 20.89 -3.50
CA PRO A 262 11.26 21.76 -2.71
C PRO A 262 10.98 21.72 -1.20
N LEU A 263 9.72 21.46 -0.81
CA LEU A 263 9.35 21.33 0.61
C LEU A 263 9.92 20.04 1.20
N LEU A 264 9.85 18.93 0.46
CA LEU A 264 10.34 17.64 0.93
C LEU A 264 11.86 17.50 0.84
N SER A 265 12.53 18.12 -0.14
CA SER A 265 13.99 18.12 -0.24
C SER A 265 14.68 18.85 0.93
N ARG A 266 13.98 19.79 1.60
CA ARG A 266 14.49 20.42 2.84
C ARG A 266 14.43 19.48 4.04
N VAL A 267 13.67 18.42 3.91
CA VAL A 267 13.30 17.53 5.00
C VAL A 267 14.04 16.21 4.81
N GLY A 268 14.20 15.67 3.59
CA GLY A 268 15.01 14.48 3.28
C GLY A 268 16.02 14.66 2.14
N GLU A 269 17.06 13.82 2.10
CA GLU A 269 18.18 13.96 1.15
C GLU A 269 17.84 13.61 -0.30
N LYS A 270 16.79 12.82 -0.55
CA LYS A 270 16.41 12.38 -1.90
C LYS A 270 14.89 12.34 -2.08
N LEU A 271 14.40 13.04 -3.10
CA LEU A 271 13.03 12.96 -3.60
C LEU A 271 12.96 11.91 -4.71
N LEU A 272 12.06 10.95 -4.59
CA LEU A 272 11.85 9.89 -5.57
C LEU A 272 10.58 10.18 -6.38
N SER A 273 10.69 10.19 -7.69
CA SER A 273 9.58 10.32 -8.63
C SER A 273 9.77 9.35 -9.78
N VAL A 274 8.67 9.01 -10.46
CA VAL A 274 8.71 8.22 -11.68
C VAL A 274 8.71 9.13 -12.91
N PRO A 275 9.28 8.71 -14.05
CA PRO A 275 9.08 9.42 -15.31
C PRO A 275 7.59 9.55 -15.64
N ASP A 276 7.16 10.69 -16.19
CA ASP A 276 5.74 10.96 -16.49
C ASP A 276 5.06 9.83 -17.30
N ALA A 277 5.82 9.15 -18.17
CA ALA A 277 5.35 8.04 -19.00
C ALA A 277 4.95 6.78 -18.21
N HIS A 278 5.28 6.68 -16.92
CA HIS A 278 4.84 5.58 -16.04
C HIS A 278 3.47 5.84 -15.40
N VAL A 279 2.87 7.02 -15.60
CA VAL A 279 1.56 7.34 -15.04
C VAL A 279 0.47 7.00 -16.06
N ASP A 280 -0.36 6.00 -15.71
CA ASP A 280 -1.48 5.56 -16.54
C ASP A 280 -2.78 6.29 -16.19
N ALA A 281 -2.92 6.76 -14.96
CA ALA A 281 -4.10 7.47 -14.49
C ALA A 281 -3.74 8.72 -13.69
N THR A 282 -4.38 9.83 -14.03
CA THR A 282 -4.33 11.09 -13.29
C THR A 282 -5.75 11.46 -12.89
N VAL A 283 -6.00 11.60 -11.59
CA VAL A 283 -7.33 11.85 -11.04
C VAL A 283 -7.37 13.23 -10.42
N ASP A 284 -8.18 14.12 -10.99
CA ASP A 284 -8.55 15.38 -10.33
C ASP A 284 -9.54 15.08 -9.20
N VAL A 285 -9.08 15.31 -7.97
CA VAL A 285 -9.86 15.14 -6.74
C VAL A 285 -10.27 16.49 -6.12
N GLY A 286 -10.13 17.59 -6.86
CA GLY A 286 -10.58 18.92 -6.49
C GLY A 286 -12.01 18.97 -5.91
N PRO A 287 -13.00 18.26 -6.49
CA PRO A 287 -14.36 18.22 -5.93
C PRO A 287 -14.46 17.60 -4.52
N TRP A 288 -13.52 16.74 -4.13
CA TRP A 288 -13.48 16.07 -2.81
C TRP A 288 -12.40 16.64 -1.89
N LEU A 289 -11.73 17.72 -2.30
CA LEU A 289 -10.58 18.28 -1.59
C LEU A 289 -10.89 18.65 -0.14
N ARG A 290 -12.09 19.17 0.14
CA ARG A 290 -12.51 19.49 1.52
C ARG A 290 -12.56 18.24 2.39
N GLN A 291 -13.09 17.13 1.86
CA GLN A 291 -13.21 15.87 2.56
C GLN A 291 -11.84 15.20 2.74
N LYS A 292 -11.02 15.16 1.68
CA LYS A 292 -9.63 14.71 1.75
C LYS A 292 -8.84 15.50 2.79
N TRP A 293 -8.96 16.82 2.79
CA TRP A 293 -8.26 17.68 3.74
C TRP A 293 -8.72 17.46 5.19
N ALA A 294 -10.02 17.29 5.42
CA ALA A 294 -10.55 16.95 6.74
C ALA A 294 -10.01 15.59 7.23
N ALA A 295 -9.87 14.61 6.35
CA ALA A 295 -9.26 13.31 6.69
C ALA A 295 -7.76 13.45 7.02
N ILE A 296 -7.00 14.23 6.25
CA ILE A 296 -5.59 14.51 6.58
C ILE A 296 -5.46 15.18 7.96
N LEU A 297 -6.35 16.12 8.30
CA LEU A 297 -6.37 16.78 9.60
C LEU A 297 -6.87 15.91 10.75
N ALA A 298 -7.55 14.79 10.47
CA ALA A 298 -7.96 13.83 11.50
C ALA A 298 -6.75 13.11 12.12
N HIS A 299 -5.64 13.03 11.39
CA HIS A 299 -4.32 12.62 11.88
C HIS A 299 -3.68 13.73 12.72
N ARG A 300 -4.32 14.07 13.84
CA ARG A 300 -3.99 15.23 14.69
C ARG A 300 -2.54 15.20 15.16
N SER A 301 -2.06 14.04 15.59
CA SER A 301 -0.68 13.84 16.03
C SER A 301 0.32 14.15 14.92
N GLU A 302 0.05 13.74 13.68
CA GLU A 302 0.91 14.07 12.54
C GLU A 302 0.73 15.52 12.09
N ALA A 303 -0.48 16.05 12.01
CA ALA A 303 -0.73 17.44 11.65
C ALA A 303 -0.03 18.44 12.61
N ALA A 304 0.09 18.09 13.88
CA ALA A 304 0.81 18.88 14.88
C ALA A 304 2.34 18.90 14.63
N ARG A 305 2.93 17.81 14.12
CA ARG A 305 4.38 17.68 13.91
C ARG A 305 4.86 18.50 12.72
N GLU A 306 5.87 19.33 12.92
CA GLU A 306 6.35 20.26 11.88
C GLU A 306 6.94 19.59 10.64
N ARG A 307 7.52 18.40 10.79
CA ARG A 307 8.25 17.70 9.73
C ARG A 307 7.50 16.49 9.14
N SER A 308 6.27 16.23 9.60
CA SER A 308 5.41 15.25 8.95
C SER A 308 4.79 15.86 7.69
N LEU A 309 4.36 15.03 6.73
CA LEU A 309 3.69 15.57 5.54
C LEU A 309 2.36 16.26 5.88
N PRO A 310 1.47 15.70 6.73
CA PRO A 310 0.27 16.42 7.18
C PRO A 310 0.58 17.78 7.82
N GLY A 311 1.62 17.85 8.66
CA GLY A 311 2.00 19.09 9.34
C GLY A 311 2.65 20.13 8.42
N ILE A 312 3.45 19.70 7.44
CA ILE A 312 3.96 20.58 6.38
C ILE A 312 2.77 21.17 5.61
N LEU A 313 1.84 20.33 5.14
CA LEU A 313 0.66 20.77 4.38
C LEU A 313 -0.24 21.72 5.19
N ALA A 314 -0.39 21.50 6.49
CA ALA A 314 -1.20 22.33 7.38
C ALA A 314 -0.67 23.76 7.51
N ARG A 315 0.64 23.95 7.34
CA ARG A 315 1.33 25.24 7.44
C ARG A 315 1.45 25.97 6.10
N LEU A 316 1.03 25.36 5.00
CA LEU A 316 1.04 26.00 3.69
C LEU A 316 -0.19 26.91 3.50
N PRO A 317 -0.06 27.99 2.70
CA PRO A 317 -1.20 28.74 2.21
C PRO A 317 -2.23 27.82 1.55
N ALA A 318 -3.52 28.10 1.74
CA ALA A 318 -4.61 27.23 1.28
C ALA A 318 -4.54 26.91 -0.22
N GLU A 319 -4.14 27.89 -1.02
CA GLU A 319 -4.06 27.77 -2.48
C GLU A 319 -2.86 26.92 -2.93
N THR A 320 -1.69 27.05 -2.29
CA THR A 320 -0.56 26.14 -2.49
C THR A 320 -0.92 24.72 -2.08
N ARG A 321 -1.53 24.55 -0.90
CA ARG A 321 -2.00 23.24 -0.45
C ARG A 321 -2.96 22.62 -1.47
N ARG A 322 -3.94 23.39 -1.97
CA ARG A 322 -4.89 22.95 -2.98
C ARG A 322 -4.16 22.37 -4.20
N ARG A 323 -3.20 23.10 -4.78
CA ARG A 323 -2.45 22.64 -5.95
C ARG A 323 -1.65 21.35 -5.69
N ILE A 324 -1.17 21.15 -4.45
CA ILE A 324 -0.41 19.95 -4.08
C ILE A 324 -1.32 18.72 -3.95
N ILE A 325 -2.47 18.83 -3.28
CA ILE A 325 -3.29 17.66 -2.91
C ILE A 325 -4.54 17.45 -3.77
N SER A 326 -4.80 18.30 -4.78
CA SER A 326 -5.95 18.18 -5.68
C SER A 326 -5.82 17.13 -6.77
N THR A 327 -4.63 16.57 -6.98
CA THR A 327 -4.39 15.57 -8.03
C THR A 327 -3.75 14.32 -7.44
N GLU A 328 -4.26 13.16 -7.81
CA GLU A 328 -3.71 11.85 -7.42
C GLU A 328 -3.29 11.09 -8.68
N TYR A 329 -2.09 10.50 -8.67
CA TYR A 329 -1.50 9.84 -9.82
C TYR A 329 -1.28 8.36 -9.55
N PHE A 330 -1.55 7.53 -10.56
CA PHE A 330 -1.44 6.09 -10.44
C PHE A 330 -0.80 5.45 -11.67
N THR A 331 0.08 4.49 -11.43
CA THR A 331 0.48 3.47 -12.42
C THR A 331 -0.47 2.29 -12.31
N ARG A 332 -0.92 1.76 -13.44
CA ARG A 332 -1.77 0.57 -13.48
C ARG A 332 -0.92 -0.66 -13.77
N LEU A 333 -1.15 -1.71 -12.98
CA LEU A 333 -0.62 -3.04 -13.23
C LEU A 333 -1.75 -3.97 -13.62
N GLU A 334 -1.54 -4.72 -14.69
CA GLU A 334 -2.42 -5.82 -15.09
C GLU A 334 -2.12 -7.04 -14.20
N LEU A 335 -3.16 -7.58 -13.55
CA LEU A 335 -3.03 -8.77 -12.69
C LEU A 335 -3.20 -10.08 -13.47
N ARG A 336 -3.58 -10.00 -14.75
CA ARG A 336 -3.68 -11.13 -15.67
C ARG A 336 -2.44 -11.18 -16.58
N PRO A 337 -1.85 -12.36 -16.80
CA PRO A 337 -0.73 -12.54 -17.72
C PRO A 337 -1.03 -12.11 -19.16
#